data_AF-A0A2P2ICF6-F1
#
_entry.id   AF-A0A2P2ICF6-F1
#
_cell.length_a   1.000
_cell.length_b   1.000
_cell.length_c   1.000
_cell.angle_alpha   90.00
_cell.angle_beta   90.00
_cell.angle_gamma   90.00
#
_symmetry.space_group_name_H-M   'P 1'
#
loop_
_entity.id
_entity.type
_entity.pdbx_description
1 polymer ?
#
loop_
_entity_poly.entity_id
_entity_poly.type
_entity_poly.pdbx_seq_one_letter_code
_entity_poly.pdbx_strand_id
1 'polypeptide(L)'
;QRLTATWHMVRQKFTDSAFSFESKLRSTLKSMNECNNPQAPNTVIPHILPFVMICERDLEDIYSLRRKEESLLQWESSSSDYGLQMMLQHLQEGRTFAQNLATYRRNAELILDDPESLEDLILDVFRTEFHLKFLFGSRGALRDSQERHAKFNQILSALSAHCESSVESSV
;
A
#
# COMPACT_ATOMS: atom_id res chain seq x y z
N GLN A 1 -11.73 11.72 6.54
CA GLN A 1 -11.04 11.86 5.25
C GLN A 1 -10.83 13.35 5.01
N ARG A 2 -9.60 13.77 4.70
CA ARG A 2 -9.30 15.13 4.22
C ARG A 2 -9.66 15.24 2.72
N LEU A 3 -9.66 16.45 2.18
CA LEU A 3 -10.08 16.81 0.82
C LEU A 3 -11.56 16.51 0.53
N THR A 4 -12.44 16.89 1.46
CA THR A 4 -13.89 16.61 1.40
C THR A 4 -14.55 17.11 0.12
N ALA A 5 -14.24 18.34 -0.30
CA ALA A 5 -14.76 18.93 -1.54
C ALA A 5 -14.36 18.13 -2.79
N THR A 6 -13.09 17.69 -2.86
CA THR A 6 -12.59 16.82 -3.94
C THR A 6 -13.34 15.50 -3.97
N TRP A 7 -13.53 14.84 -2.82
CA TRP A 7 -14.31 13.60 -2.75
C TRP A 7 -15.77 13.78 -3.14
N HIS A 8 -16.40 14.91 -2.78
CA HIS A 8 -17.75 15.22 -3.26
C HIS A 8 -17.80 15.36 -4.79
N MET A 9 -16.83 16.07 -5.37
CA MET A 9 -16.75 16.22 -6.83
C MET A 9 -16.55 14.88 -7.53
N VAL A 10 -15.69 14.01 -6.98
CA VAL A 10 -15.47 12.65 -7.51
C VAL A 10 -16.76 11.84 -7.45
N ARG A 11 -17.51 11.88 -6.34
CA ARG A 11 -18.80 11.17 -6.23
C ARG A 11 -19.86 11.69 -7.19
N GLN A 12 -19.84 12.98 -7.51
CA GLN A 12 -20.80 13.60 -8.43
C GLN A 12 -20.45 13.35 -9.91
N LYS A 13 -19.18 13.46 -10.28
CA LYS A 13 -18.73 13.39 -11.68
C LYS A 13 -18.31 11.99 -12.13
N PHE A 14 -17.86 11.15 -11.19
CA PHE A 14 -17.30 9.82 -11.45
C PHE A 14 -17.93 8.78 -10.52
N THR A 15 -19.27 8.78 -10.44
CA THR A 15 -20.06 7.96 -9.51
C THR A 15 -19.66 6.49 -9.49
N ASP A 16 -19.51 5.87 -10.65
CA ASP A 16 -19.16 4.45 -10.76
C ASP A 16 -17.76 4.15 -10.21
N SER A 17 -16.80 5.04 -10.47
CA SER A 17 -15.43 4.92 -9.95
C SER A 17 -15.40 5.11 -8.43
N ALA A 18 -16.14 6.10 -7.92
CA ALA A 18 -16.27 6.35 -6.49
C ALA A 18 -16.90 5.16 -5.76
N PHE A 19 -17.98 4.60 -6.32
CA PHE A 19 -18.63 3.41 -5.79
C PHE A 19 -17.71 2.19 -5.85
N SER A 20 -17.02 1.95 -6.96
CA SER A 20 -16.08 0.85 -7.10
C SER A 20 -14.96 0.92 -6.06
N PHE A 21 -14.39 2.10 -5.83
CA PHE A 21 -13.38 2.30 -4.79
C PHE A 21 -13.91 2.01 -3.38
N GLU A 22 -15.06 2.58 -3.02
CA GLU A 22 -15.64 2.49 -1.68
C GLU A 22 -16.15 1.09 -1.34
N SER A 23 -16.92 0.48 -2.26
CA SER A 23 -17.62 -0.78 -1.98
C SER A 23 -16.85 -2.02 -2.42
N LYS A 24 -15.99 -1.92 -3.45
CA LYS A 24 -15.23 -3.08 -3.96
C LYS A 24 -13.78 -3.03 -3.50
N LEU A 25 -13.01 -2.05 -3.94
CA LEU A 25 -11.55 -2.04 -3.72
C LEU A 25 -11.16 -2.01 -2.24
N ARG A 26 -11.81 -1.16 -1.43
CA ARG A 26 -11.58 -1.13 0.03
C ARG A 26 -11.93 -2.44 0.72
N SER A 27 -13.08 -3.02 0.36
CA SER A 27 -13.52 -4.30 0.92
C SER A 27 -12.56 -5.42 0.53
N THR A 28 -12.15 -5.50 -0.74
CA THR A 28 -11.18 -6.48 -1.22
C THR A 28 -9.83 -6.35 -0.52
N LEU A 29 -9.29 -5.13 -0.36
CA LEU A 29 -8.04 -4.91 0.37
C LEU A 29 -8.15 -5.35 1.84
N LYS A 30 -9.27 -5.02 2.49
CA LYS A 30 -9.53 -5.48 3.86
C LYS A 30 -9.57 -7.01 3.94
N SER A 31 -10.32 -7.68 3.06
CA SER A 31 -10.38 -9.14 3.02
C SER A 31 -9.04 -9.79 2.71
N MET A 32 -8.20 -9.18 1.86
CA MET A 32 -6.82 -9.66 1.60
C MET A 32 -5.93 -9.52 2.83
N ASN A 33 -6.03 -8.41 3.57
CA ASN A 33 -5.32 -8.23 4.84
C ASN A 33 -5.78 -9.23 5.92
N GLU A 34 -7.04 -9.65 5.88
CA GLU A 34 -7.62 -10.62 6.82
C GLU A 34 -7.47 -12.09 6.38
N CYS A 35 -6.77 -12.39 5.28
CA CYS A 35 -6.66 -13.74 4.70
C CYS A 35 -8.01 -14.40 4.34
N ASN A 36 -9.06 -13.60 4.15
CA ASN A 36 -10.42 -14.09 3.87
C ASN A 36 -10.72 -14.23 2.36
N ASN A 37 -9.77 -13.86 1.50
CA ASN A 37 -9.94 -13.91 0.05
C ASN A 37 -8.78 -14.68 -0.60
N PRO A 38 -9.02 -15.89 -1.14
CA PRO A 38 -7.98 -16.63 -1.84
C PRO A 38 -7.52 -15.86 -3.09
N GLN A 39 -6.22 -15.88 -3.34
CA GLN A 39 -5.64 -15.25 -4.54
C GLN A 39 -6.15 -15.93 -5.80
N ALA A 40 -6.43 -15.16 -6.84
CA ALA A 40 -6.90 -15.71 -8.11
C ALA A 40 -5.80 -16.54 -8.80
N PRO A 41 -6.14 -17.59 -9.57
CA PRO A 41 -5.14 -18.43 -10.23
C PRO A 41 -4.22 -17.69 -11.21
N ASN A 42 -4.71 -16.58 -11.77
CA ASN A 42 -3.99 -15.69 -12.69
C ASN A 42 -3.23 -14.56 -11.97
N THR A 43 -3.09 -14.61 -10.65
CA THR A 43 -2.29 -13.63 -9.90
C THR A 43 -0.86 -13.60 -10.43
N VAL A 44 -0.33 -12.39 -10.67
CA VAL A 44 1.06 -12.15 -11.09
C VAL A 44 1.93 -11.74 -9.90
N ILE A 45 1.41 -10.83 -9.07
CA ILE A 45 2.06 -10.38 -7.85
C ILE A 45 1.12 -10.69 -6.68
N PRO A 46 1.46 -11.65 -5.81
CA PRO A 46 0.63 -11.98 -4.66
C PRO A 46 0.70 -10.90 -3.57
N HIS A 47 -0.32 -10.86 -2.71
CA HIS A 47 -0.38 -9.95 -1.57
C HIS A 47 0.57 -10.37 -0.44
N ILE A 48 1.85 -10.07 -0.59
CA ILE A 48 2.92 -10.51 0.34
C ILE A 48 3.28 -9.48 1.41
N LEU A 49 2.77 -8.24 1.30
CA LEU A 49 3.12 -7.16 2.23
C LEU A 49 2.87 -7.53 3.70
N PRO A 50 1.73 -8.18 4.06
CA PRO A 50 1.53 -8.66 5.42
C PRO A 50 2.58 -9.63 5.93
N PHE A 51 2.92 -10.63 5.11
CA PHE A 51 3.96 -11.59 5.45
C PHE A 51 5.31 -10.90 5.69
N VAL A 52 5.73 -10.01 4.77
CA VAL A 52 6.98 -9.25 4.92
C VAL A 52 6.97 -8.43 6.20
N MET A 53 5.87 -7.73 6.49
CA MET A 53 5.76 -6.93 7.71
C MET A 53 5.75 -7.76 8.99
N ILE A 54 5.32 -9.04 8.97
CA ILE A 54 5.49 -9.97 10.11
C ILE A 54 6.97 -10.31 10.29
N CYS A 55 7.67 -10.64 9.21
CA CYS A 55 9.08 -11.05 9.26
C CYS A 55 10.03 -9.94 9.73
N GLU A 56 9.70 -8.69 9.44
CA GLU A 56 10.49 -7.51 9.82
C GLU A 56 10.18 -6.98 11.23
N ARG A 57 9.26 -7.60 11.98
CA ARG A 57 8.98 -7.18 13.37
C ARG A 57 10.09 -7.63 14.29
N ASP A 58 10.63 -6.68 15.06
CA ASP A 58 11.50 -6.99 16.19
C ASP A 58 10.67 -7.17 17.49
N LEU A 59 11.35 -7.61 18.56
CA LEU A 59 10.71 -7.79 19.87
C LEU A 59 10.16 -6.48 20.43
N GLU A 60 10.77 -5.33 20.13
CA GLU A 60 10.35 -4.01 20.60
C GLU A 60 9.01 -3.59 19.95
N ASP A 61 8.84 -3.90 18.66
CA ASP A 61 7.59 -3.73 17.93
C ASP A 61 6.49 -4.63 18.52
N ILE A 62 6.80 -5.90 18.84
CA ILE A 62 5.84 -6.86 19.43
C ILE A 62 5.43 -6.44 20.84
N TYR A 63 6.36 -5.98 21.67
CA TYR A 63 6.06 -5.47 23.02
C TYR A 63 5.44 -4.07 23.01
N SER A 64 5.14 -3.50 21.83
CA SER A 64 4.54 -2.18 21.65
C SER A 64 5.36 -1.04 22.28
N LEU A 65 6.66 -1.27 22.52
CA LEU A 65 7.60 -0.28 23.03
C LEU A 65 7.93 0.77 21.96
N ARG A 66 7.76 0.40 20.69
CA ARG A 66 7.65 1.32 19.55
C ARG A 66 6.19 1.44 19.12
N ARG A 67 5.50 2.50 19.54
CA ARG A 67 4.19 2.83 18.94
C ARG A 67 4.37 3.23 17.48
N LYS A 68 4.12 2.32 16.55
CA LYS A 68 3.76 2.69 15.17
C LYS A 68 2.26 2.92 15.14
N GLU A 69 1.83 4.15 15.41
CA GLU A 69 0.42 4.58 15.24
C GLU A 69 -0.06 4.44 13.77
N GLU A 70 0.84 4.13 12.84
CA GLU A 70 0.59 3.94 11.41
C GLU A 70 1.09 2.58 10.90
N SER A 71 1.05 1.51 11.70
CA SER A 71 1.25 0.17 11.15
C SER A 71 0.10 -0.14 10.19
N LEU A 72 0.42 -0.35 8.91
CA LEU A 72 -0.54 -0.74 7.86
C LEU A 72 -1.33 -2.02 8.22
N LEU A 73 -0.85 -2.78 9.21
CA LEU A 73 -1.52 -3.95 9.75
C LEU A 73 -1.59 -3.86 11.27
N GLN A 74 -2.79 -3.53 11.75
CA GLN A 74 -3.15 -3.50 13.17
C GLN A 74 -4.00 -4.74 13.50
N TRP A 75 -3.50 -5.94 13.17
CA TRP A 75 -4.22 -7.20 13.41
C TRP A 75 -4.35 -7.52 14.91
N GLU A 76 -3.49 -6.96 15.76
CA GLU A 76 -3.44 -7.23 17.21
C GLU A 76 -4.72 -6.87 17.95
N SER A 77 -5.48 -5.89 17.42
CA SER A 77 -6.75 -5.45 17.96
C SER A 77 -7.96 -5.96 17.18
N SER A 78 -7.75 -6.83 16.19
CA SER A 78 -8.80 -7.18 15.21
C SER A 78 -9.73 -8.30 15.68
N SER A 79 -9.31 -9.13 16.65
CA SER A 79 -10.03 -10.33 17.06
C SER A 79 -9.71 -10.74 18.51
N SER A 80 -10.52 -11.63 19.08
CA SER A 80 -10.36 -12.10 20.46
C SER A 80 -9.07 -12.90 20.71
N ASP A 81 -8.45 -13.42 19.66
CA ASP A 81 -7.14 -14.08 19.67
C ASP A 81 -5.99 -13.12 19.33
N TYR A 82 -6.22 -11.81 19.40
CA TYR A 82 -5.22 -10.76 19.10
C TYR A 82 -4.60 -10.90 17.69
N GLY A 83 -5.37 -11.40 16.72
CA GLY A 83 -4.92 -11.59 15.35
C GLY A 83 -3.91 -12.72 15.14
N LEU A 84 -3.68 -13.61 16.13
CA LEU A 84 -2.71 -14.71 16.02
C LEU A 84 -3.06 -15.69 14.90
N GLN A 85 -4.34 -16.01 14.70
CA GLN A 85 -4.79 -16.84 13.59
C GLN A 85 -4.48 -16.21 12.24
N MET A 86 -4.71 -14.90 12.10
CA MET A 86 -4.42 -14.14 10.88
C MET A 86 -2.91 -14.10 10.60
N MET A 87 -2.10 -13.91 11.64
CA MET A 87 -0.64 -13.99 11.54
C MET A 87 -0.19 -15.37 11.04
N LEU A 88 -0.74 -16.45 11.60
CA LEU A 88 -0.44 -17.82 11.16
C LEU A 88 -0.81 -18.04 9.68
N GLN A 89 -1.97 -17.53 9.25
CA GLN A 89 -2.40 -17.62 7.85
C GLN A 89 -1.44 -16.88 6.92
N HIS A 90 -1.01 -15.65 7.25
CA HIS A 90 -0.02 -14.92 6.44
C HIS A 90 1.33 -15.64 6.38
N LEU A 91 1.76 -16.28 7.47
CA LEU A 91 2.97 -17.12 7.47
C LEU A 91 2.82 -18.39 6.60
N GLN A 92 1.62 -18.97 6.56
CA GLN A 92 1.29 -20.08 5.66
C GLN A 92 1.29 -19.64 4.20
N GLU A 93 0.64 -18.52 3.88
CA GLU A 93 0.62 -17.92 2.54
C GLU A 93 2.03 -17.56 2.06
N GLY A 94 2.92 -17.09 2.95
CA GLY A 94 4.33 -16.86 2.62
C GLY A 94 5.06 -18.13 2.15
N ARG A 95 4.73 -19.30 2.74
CA ARG A 95 5.25 -20.60 2.25
C ARG A 95 4.65 -20.98 0.90
N THR A 96 3.33 -20.82 0.75
CA THR A 96 2.63 -21.08 -0.51
C THR A 96 3.20 -20.20 -1.63
N PHE A 97 3.48 -18.93 -1.36
CA PHE A 97 4.12 -18.01 -2.29
C PHE A 97 5.46 -18.55 -2.79
N ALA A 98 6.36 -18.93 -1.87
CA ALA A 98 7.68 -19.44 -2.21
C ALA A 98 7.62 -20.73 -3.06
N GLN A 99 6.62 -21.59 -2.83
CA GLN A 99 6.41 -22.80 -3.62
C GLN A 99 5.85 -22.52 -5.02
N ASN A 100 5.17 -21.38 -5.23
CA ASN A 100 4.45 -21.05 -6.46
C ASN A 100 5.14 -19.96 -7.31
N LEU A 101 6.41 -19.62 -7.04
CA LEU A 101 7.17 -18.60 -7.79
C LEU A 101 7.13 -18.80 -9.31
N ALA A 102 7.26 -20.04 -9.78
CA ALA A 102 7.21 -20.36 -11.21
C ALA A 102 5.85 -20.03 -11.83
N THR A 103 4.76 -20.23 -11.09
CA THR A 103 3.40 -19.91 -11.54
C THR A 103 3.21 -18.41 -11.69
N TYR A 104 3.63 -17.62 -10.69
CA TYR A 104 3.56 -16.15 -10.75
C TYR A 104 4.37 -15.59 -11.91
N ARG A 105 5.57 -16.12 -12.13
CA ARG A 105 6.41 -15.76 -13.28
C ARG A 105 5.73 -16.10 -14.61
N ARG A 106 5.21 -17.31 -14.76
CA ARG A 106 4.46 -17.71 -15.97
C ARG A 106 3.27 -16.80 -16.21
N ASN A 107 2.50 -16.47 -15.17
CA ASN A 107 1.37 -15.55 -15.28
C ASN A 107 1.82 -14.15 -15.72
N ALA A 108 2.97 -13.66 -15.26
CA ALA A 108 3.57 -12.42 -15.71
C ALA A 108 3.90 -12.47 -17.20
N GLU A 109 4.60 -13.52 -17.64
CA GLU A 109 5.02 -13.73 -19.04
C GLU A 109 3.83 -13.88 -20.00
N LEU A 110 2.65 -14.30 -19.52
CA LEU A 110 1.44 -14.40 -20.34
C LEU A 110 0.73 -13.05 -20.54
N ILE A 111 0.94 -12.08 -19.66
CA ILE A 111 0.21 -10.80 -19.65
C ILE A 111 1.11 -9.64 -20.11
N LEU A 112 2.41 -9.73 -19.84
CA LEU A 112 3.38 -8.74 -20.30
C LEU A 112 3.69 -9.02 -21.78
N ASP A 113 3.42 -8.02 -22.62
CA ASP A 113 3.92 -7.99 -24.01
C ASP A 113 5.46 -7.95 -24.03
N ASP A 114 6.05 -8.06 -25.23
CA ASP A 114 7.51 -8.02 -25.42
C ASP A 114 8.13 -6.86 -24.62
N PRO A 115 9.00 -7.11 -23.62
CA PRO A 115 9.56 -6.07 -22.76
C PRO A 115 10.28 -4.96 -23.53
N GLU A 116 10.80 -5.28 -24.71
CA GLU A 116 11.46 -4.34 -25.63
C GLU A 116 10.49 -3.29 -26.24
N SER A 117 9.18 -3.50 -26.11
CA SER A 117 8.16 -2.55 -26.56
C SER A 117 7.88 -1.40 -25.57
N LEU A 118 8.37 -1.52 -24.33
CA LEU A 118 8.18 -0.52 -23.28
C LEU A 118 9.31 0.52 -23.33
N GLU A 119 8.95 1.79 -23.39
CA GLU A 119 9.93 2.88 -23.42
C GLU A 119 10.66 2.99 -22.08
N ASP A 120 12.01 2.90 -22.11
CA ASP A 120 12.88 2.96 -20.93
C ASP A 120 12.61 4.19 -20.05
N LEU A 121 12.30 5.34 -20.66
CA LEU A 121 11.99 6.57 -19.93
C LEU A 121 10.71 6.47 -19.10
N ILE A 122 9.70 5.75 -19.60
CA ILE A 122 8.45 5.51 -18.88
C ILE A 122 8.72 4.54 -17.73
N LEU A 123 9.52 3.49 -17.98
CA LEU A 123 9.89 2.52 -16.94
C LEU A 123 10.66 3.18 -15.79
N ASP A 124 11.50 4.17 -16.08
CA ASP A 124 12.23 4.92 -15.06
C ASP A 124 11.31 5.64 -14.06
N VAL A 125 10.13 6.11 -14.49
CA VAL A 125 9.14 6.74 -13.61
C VAL A 125 8.63 5.75 -12.55
N PHE A 126 8.57 4.46 -12.85
CA PHE A 126 8.09 3.43 -11.93
C PHE A 126 9.18 2.86 -11.00
N ARG A 127 10.43 3.32 -11.11
CA ARG A 127 11.53 2.87 -10.25
C ARG A 127 11.48 3.53 -8.88
N THR A 128 11.71 2.76 -7.82
CA THR A 128 11.73 3.28 -6.44
C THR A 128 12.83 4.33 -6.24
N GLU A 129 13.97 4.18 -6.89
CA GLU A 129 15.11 5.11 -6.85
C GLU A 129 14.73 6.46 -7.46
N PHE A 130 13.94 6.44 -8.53
CA PHE A 130 13.39 7.66 -9.12
C PHE A 130 12.47 8.36 -8.13
N HIS A 131 11.49 7.65 -7.55
CA HIS A 131 10.57 8.21 -6.56
C HIS A 131 11.30 8.81 -5.35
N LEU A 132 12.30 8.12 -4.80
CA LEU A 132 13.08 8.62 -3.66
C LEU A 132 13.81 9.92 -3.99
N LYS A 133 14.46 10.00 -5.16
CA LYS A 133 15.15 11.22 -5.62
C LYS A 133 14.17 12.33 -5.96
N PHE A 134 13.03 12.00 -6.55
CA PHE A 134 12.00 12.96 -6.91
C PHE A 134 11.39 13.63 -5.67
N LEU A 135 11.03 12.83 -4.65
CA LEU A 135 10.38 13.33 -3.44
C LEU A 135 11.34 14.03 -2.48
N PHE A 136 12.59 13.56 -2.37
CA PHE A 136 13.51 14.00 -1.31
C PHE A 136 14.83 14.61 -1.83
N GLY A 137 15.05 14.65 -3.14
CA GLY A 137 16.31 15.06 -3.75
C GLY A 137 17.45 14.06 -3.48
N SER A 138 18.60 14.26 -4.13
CA SER A 138 19.74 13.32 -4.05
C SER A 138 20.29 13.11 -2.64
N ARG A 139 20.28 14.16 -1.80
CA ARG A 139 20.77 14.08 -0.41
C ARG A 139 19.69 13.55 0.55
N GLY A 140 18.43 13.92 0.36
CA GLY A 140 17.33 13.48 1.21
C GLY A 140 16.97 12.01 0.97
N ALA A 141 17.16 11.51 -0.25
CA ALA A 141 16.96 10.09 -0.58
C ALA A 141 17.82 9.16 0.29
N LEU A 142 19.01 9.59 0.73
CA LEU A 142 19.94 8.80 1.55
C LEU A 142 19.66 8.87 3.06
N ARG A 143 18.67 9.65 3.51
CA ARG A 143 18.32 9.78 4.93
C ARG A 143 17.61 8.53 5.47
N ASP A 144 17.37 8.48 6.77
CA ASP A 144 16.62 7.37 7.34
C ASP A 144 15.16 7.37 6.86
N SER A 145 14.56 6.18 6.73
CA SER A 145 13.17 6.04 6.29
C SER A 145 12.17 6.75 7.21
N GLN A 146 12.37 6.71 8.52
CA GLN A 146 11.48 7.34 9.50
C GLN A 146 11.52 8.86 9.36
N GLU A 147 12.71 9.44 9.19
CA GLU A 147 12.88 10.88 8.95
C GLU A 147 12.18 11.32 7.65
N ARG A 148 12.37 10.55 6.56
CA ARG A 148 11.73 10.84 5.27
C ARG A 148 10.21 10.78 5.38
N HIS A 149 9.65 9.74 5.99
CA HIS A 149 8.21 9.58 6.14
C HIS A 149 7.61 10.68 7.02
N ALA A 150 8.23 10.98 8.18
CA ALA A 150 7.79 12.05 9.06
C ALA A 150 7.79 13.41 8.36
N LYS A 151 8.85 13.72 7.60
CA LYS A 151 8.92 14.96 6.81
C LYS A 151 7.85 15.01 5.72
N PHE A 152 7.62 13.90 5.04
CA PHE A 152 6.61 13.83 3.99
C PHE A 152 5.20 13.97 4.55
N ASN A 153 4.89 13.36 5.69
CA ASN A 153 3.62 13.52 6.39
C ASN A 153 3.35 14.99 6.77
N GLN A 154 4.36 15.75 7.21
CA GLN A 154 4.23 17.19 7.45
C GLN A 154 3.90 17.96 6.16
N ILE A 155 4.58 17.64 5.06
CA ILE A 155 4.35 18.28 3.75
C ILE A 155 2.93 17.99 3.27
N LEU A 156 2.51 16.72 3.26
CA LEU A 156 1.16 16.32 2.86
C LEU A 156 0.09 16.97 3.73
N SER A 157 0.33 17.09 5.03
CA SER A 157 -0.60 17.74 5.95
C SER A 157 -0.78 19.23 5.66
N ALA A 158 0.32 19.94 5.35
CA ALA A 158 0.30 21.34 4.97
C ALA A 158 -0.35 21.56 3.59
N LEU A 159 0.01 20.74 2.60
CA LEU A 159 -0.59 20.80 1.25
C LEU A 159 -2.09 20.53 1.30
N SER A 160 -2.52 19.51 2.04
CA SER A 160 -3.95 19.22 2.22
C SER A 160 -4.68 20.38 2.89
N ALA A 161 -4.08 21.05 3.88
CA ALA A 161 -4.71 22.19 4.56
C ALA A 161 -4.85 23.38 3.61
N HIS A 162 -3.82 23.65 2.81
CA HIS A 162 -3.85 24.70 1.82
C HIS A 162 -4.95 24.47 0.79
N CYS A 163 -5.03 23.26 0.21
CA CYS A 163 -6.08 22.90 -0.75
C CYS A 163 -7.49 23.04 -0.20
N GLU A 164 -7.73 22.65 1.05
CA GLU A 164 -9.04 22.80 1.70
C GLU A 164 -9.40 24.28 1.93
N SER A 165 -8.45 25.09 2.42
CA SER A 165 -8.67 26.52 2.65
C SER A 165 -8.92 27.32 1.36
N SER A 166 -8.26 26.98 0.26
CA SER A 166 -8.44 27.67 -1.03
C SER A 166 -9.83 27.45 -1.63
N VAL A 167 -10.44 26.30 -1.35
CA VAL A 167 -11.82 26.02 -1.77
C VAL A 167 -12.80 26.85 -0.94
N GLU A 168 -12.59 26.98 0.37
CA GLU A 168 -13.44 27.82 1.23
C GLU A 168 -13.36 29.30 0.88
N SER A 169 -12.20 29.81 0.46
CA SER A 169 -12.06 31.22 0.03
C SER A 169 -12.63 31.52 -1.36
N SER A 170 -12.99 30.50 -2.14
CA SER A 170 -13.51 30.63 -3.51
C SER A 170 -15.03 30.45 -3.62
N VAL A 171 -15.69 30.18 -2.49
CA VAL A 171 -17.15 30.03 -2.33
C VAL A 171 -17.69 31.27 -1.62
#